data_AF-A0A0T6DTS4-F1
#
_entry.id   AF-A0A0T6DTS4-F1
#
_cell.length_a   1.000
_cell.length_b   1.000
_cell.length_c   1.000
_cell.angle_alpha   90.00
_cell.angle_beta   90.00
_cell.angle_gamma   90.00
#
_symmetry.space_group_name_H-M   'P 1'
#
loop_
_entity.id
_entity.type
_entity.pdbx_description
1 polymer ?
#
loop_
_entity_poly.entity_id
_entity_poly.type
_entity_poly.pdbx_seq_one_letter_code
_entity_poly.pdbx_strand_id
1 'polypeptide(L)'
;MSKFYIAKQAVGQYNTGDKIPTITDDELKAAVKDGKTVNGLTAERAKFLLSKGAIAEPEGEDADTAEDDTNEVVELDTLTNKELKALLDEEGIEYNASDDKKTLIALFPKD
;
A
#
# COMPACT_ATOMS: atom_id res chain seq x y z
N MET A 1 -1.03 -7.39 19.47
CA MET A 1 -1.57 -6.07 19.08
C MET A 1 -1.47 -5.98 17.58
N SER A 2 -2.60 -5.81 16.88
CA SER A 2 -2.58 -5.53 15.45
C SER A 2 -1.96 -4.15 15.26
N LYS A 3 -0.80 -4.12 14.60
CA LYS A 3 -0.26 -2.85 14.10
C LYS A 3 -1.10 -2.43 12.92
N PHE A 4 -1.33 -1.13 12.78
CA PHE A 4 -1.95 -0.55 11.60
C PHE A 4 -1.01 0.54 11.08
N TYR A 5 -1.09 0.80 9.79
CA TYR A 5 -0.41 1.90 9.11
C TYR A 5 -1.45 2.90 8.64
N ILE A 6 -1.03 4.14 8.39
CA ILE A 6 -1.85 5.14 7.71
C ILE A 6 -1.39 5.24 6.27
N ALA A 7 -2.31 5.10 5.31
CA ALA A 7 -1.99 5.30 3.91
C ALA A 7 -1.67 6.79 3.68
N LYS A 8 -0.49 7.09 3.15
CA LYS A 8 -0.13 8.43 2.67
C LYS A 8 -0.54 8.63 1.20
N GLN A 9 -0.91 7.55 0.53
CA GLN A 9 -1.41 7.50 -0.84
C GLN A 9 -2.43 6.37 -1.00
N ALA A 10 -3.14 6.34 -2.12
CA ALA A 10 -3.92 5.17 -2.53
C ALA A 10 -3.02 3.93 -2.72
N VAL A 11 -3.35 2.84 -2.03
CA VAL A 11 -2.67 1.55 -2.12
C VAL A 11 -3.72 0.44 -2.07
N GLY A 12 -3.92 -0.30 -3.15
CA GLY A 12 -4.94 -1.33 -3.19
C GLY A 12 -6.34 -0.74 -3.11
N GLN A 13 -7.13 -1.43 -2.30
CA GLN A 13 -8.44 -0.97 -1.85
C GLN A 13 -8.41 0.14 -0.78
N TYR A 14 -7.22 0.63 -0.38
CA TYR A 14 -7.07 1.63 0.67
C TYR A 14 -6.77 3.00 0.06
N ASN A 15 -7.54 4.02 0.41
CA ASN A 15 -7.33 5.39 -0.07
C ASN A 15 -6.36 6.14 0.84
N THR A 16 -5.88 7.30 0.36
CA THR A 16 -5.10 8.22 1.17
C THR A 16 -5.81 8.56 2.49
N GLY A 17 -5.11 8.40 3.62
CA GLY A 17 -5.62 8.61 4.97
C GLY A 17 -6.25 7.38 5.63
N ASP A 18 -6.47 6.28 4.89
CA ASP A 18 -7.07 5.07 5.45
C ASP A 18 -6.13 4.36 6.42
N LYS A 19 -6.72 3.79 7.49
CA LYS A 19 -6.02 2.92 8.42
C LYS A 19 -5.95 1.51 7.83
N ILE A 20 -4.73 1.05 7.55
CA ILE A 20 -4.47 -0.24 6.93
C ILE A 20 -3.98 -1.22 8.00
N PRO A 21 -4.74 -2.28 8.32
CA PRO A 21 -4.29 -3.28 9.27
C PRO A 21 -3.15 -4.12 8.68
N THR A 22 -2.10 -4.35 9.48
CA THR A 22 -0.98 -5.21 9.11
C THR A 22 -1.24 -6.62 9.62
N ILE A 23 -1.10 -7.59 8.74
CA ILE A 23 -1.19 -9.01 9.04
C ILE A 23 0.21 -9.61 8.95
N THR A 24 0.54 -10.48 9.89
CA THR A 24 1.81 -11.20 9.88
C THR A 24 1.76 -12.36 8.89
N ASP A 25 2.94 -12.82 8.44
CA ASP A 25 3.01 -14.00 7.57
C ASP A 25 2.45 -15.25 8.25
N ASP A 26 2.55 -15.31 9.59
CA ASP A 26 1.95 -16.39 10.38
C ASP A 26 0.41 -16.31 10.37
N GLU A 27 -0.17 -15.12 10.49
CA GLU A 27 -1.61 -14.90 10.35
C GLU A 27 -2.10 -15.21 8.94
N LEU A 28 -1.34 -14.82 7.91
CA LEU A 28 -1.65 -15.16 6.52
C LEU A 28 -1.63 -16.69 6.31
N LYS A 29 -0.57 -17.37 6.76
CA LYS A 29 -0.45 -18.83 6.67
C LYS A 29 -1.57 -19.53 7.41
N ALA A 30 -1.94 -19.05 8.60
CA ALA A 30 -3.04 -19.60 9.38
C ALA A 30 -4.38 -19.44 8.64
N ALA A 31 -4.65 -18.26 8.09
CA ALA A 31 -5.89 -18.02 7.36
C ALA A 31 -6.00 -18.82 6.07
N VAL A 32 -4.92 -18.94 5.29
CA VAL A 32 -4.86 -19.81 4.11
C VAL A 32 -5.13 -21.26 4.49
N LYS A 33 -4.54 -21.73 5.60
CA LYS A 33 -4.77 -23.09 6.11
C LYS A 33 -6.22 -23.33 6.54
N ASP A 34 -6.85 -22.31 7.12
CA ASP A 34 -8.24 -22.36 7.59
C ASP A 34 -9.27 -21.98 6.51
N GLY A 35 -8.83 -21.69 5.29
CA GLY A 35 -9.69 -21.26 4.18
C GLY A 35 -10.37 -19.91 4.38
N LYS A 36 -9.81 -19.05 5.23
CA LYS A 36 -10.32 -17.70 5.52
C LYS A 36 -9.61 -16.66 4.66
N THR A 37 -10.36 -15.67 4.20
CA THR A 37 -9.80 -14.45 3.60
C THR A 37 -9.28 -13.54 4.71
N VAL A 38 -8.14 -12.88 4.47
CA VAL A 38 -7.57 -11.89 5.39
C VAL A 38 -7.60 -10.52 4.74
N ASN A 39 -8.20 -9.56 5.43
CA ASN A 39 -8.17 -8.16 5.03
C ASN A 39 -7.02 -7.46 5.76
N GLY A 40 -5.95 -7.13 5.03
CA GLY A 40 -4.80 -6.40 5.56
C GLY A 40 -3.54 -6.58 4.70
N LEU A 41 -2.51 -5.78 4.99
CA LEU A 41 -1.20 -5.88 4.33
C LEU A 41 -0.31 -6.88 5.04
N THR A 42 0.37 -7.76 4.30
CA THR A 42 1.40 -8.62 4.89
C THR A 42 2.54 -7.82 5.49
N ALA A 43 3.25 -8.38 6.47
CA ALA A 43 4.38 -7.71 7.10
C ALA A 43 5.48 -7.33 6.10
N GLU A 44 5.75 -8.17 5.10
CA GLU A 44 6.68 -7.85 4.02
C GLU A 44 6.17 -6.70 3.15
N ARG A 45 4.88 -6.71 2.82
CA ARG A 45 4.27 -5.66 1.99
C ARG A 45 4.25 -4.32 2.71
N ALA A 46 3.90 -4.31 3.98
CA ALA A 46 3.92 -3.10 4.79
C ALA A 46 5.34 -2.51 4.90
N LYS A 47 6.37 -3.34 5.09
CA LYS A 47 7.77 -2.87 5.07
C LYS A 47 8.17 -2.25 3.74
N PHE A 48 7.76 -2.87 2.64
CA PHE A 48 8.02 -2.33 1.30
C PHE A 48 7.35 -0.97 1.10
N LEU A 49 6.06 -0.86 1.40
CA LEU A 49 5.30 0.39 1.25
C LEU A 49 5.80 1.49 2.20
N LEU A 50 6.18 1.13 3.42
CA LEU A 50 6.82 2.04 4.38
C LEU A 50 8.15 2.57 3.82
N SER A 51 8.97 1.69 3.22
CA SER A 51 10.25 2.10 2.60
C SER A 51 10.08 3.01 1.38
N LYS A 52 8.91 2.96 0.75
CA LYS A 52 8.55 3.81 -0.40
C LYS A 52 7.87 5.11 0.02
N GLY A 53 7.49 5.27 1.29
CA GLY A 53 6.72 6.43 1.77
C GLY A 53 5.22 6.36 1.48
N ALA A 54 4.71 5.24 0.95
CA ALA A 54 3.29 5.09 0.61
C ALA A 54 2.38 4.93 1.84
N ILE A 55 2.94 4.44 2.95
CA ILE A 55 2.26 4.29 4.23
C ILE A 55 3.18 4.76 5.36
N ALA A 56 2.61 5.20 6.47
CA ALA A 56 3.34 5.62 7.67
C ALA A 56 2.92 4.82 8.90
N GLU A 57 3.86 4.55 9.82
CA GLU A 57 3.50 4.07 11.15
C GLU A 57 2.80 5.20 11.90
N PRO A 58 1.65 4.94 12.55
CA PRO A 58 1.05 5.93 13.43
C PRO A 58 2.04 6.19 14.58
N GLU A 59 2.60 7.39 14.62
CA GLU A 59 3.40 7.82 15.77
C GLU A 59 2.45 8.10 16.95
N GLY A 60 2.27 7.11 17.82
CA GLY A 60 1.57 7.28 19.10
C GLY A 60 0.55 6.19 19.42
N GLU A 61 0.46 5.83 20.71
CA GLU A 61 -0.54 4.94 21.28
C GLU A 61 -1.96 5.56 21.36
N ASP A 62 -2.13 6.81 20.92
CA ASP A 62 -3.41 7.53 20.89
C ASP A 62 -3.56 8.32 19.59
N ALA A 63 -4.56 7.94 18.80
CA ALA A 63 -4.84 8.49 17.48
C ALA A 63 -5.77 9.71 17.58
N ASP A 64 -5.31 10.82 18.18
CA ASP A 64 -6.13 12.05 18.21
C ASP A 64 -5.38 13.38 18.02
N THR A 65 -4.08 13.37 17.72
CA THR A 65 -3.41 14.61 17.28
C THR A 65 -2.11 14.30 16.55
N ALA A 66 -2.18 14.22 15.23
CA ALA A 66 -0.99 14.29 14.39
C ALA A 66 -1.30 15.18 13.19
N GLU A 67 -1.28 16.49 13.44
CA GLU A 67 -0.85 17.41 12.38
C GLU A 67 0.66 17.22 12.24
N ASP A 68 1.09 16.35 11.32
CA ASP A 68 2.50 16.24 10.93
C ASP A 68 2.61 15.98 9.40
N ASP A 69 2.56 17.11 8.71
CA ASP A 69 3.44 17.63 7.64
C ASP A 69 4.46 16.71 6.92
N THR A 70 4.11 15.47 6.60
CA THR A 70 4.87 14.68 5.61
C THR A 70 3.92 14.02 4.63
N ASN A 71 3.33 14.87 3.80
CA ASN A 71 2.66 14.48 2.57
C ASN A 71 3.74 14.26 1.48
N GLU A 72 4.73 13.40 1.74
CA GLU A 72 5.68 13.03 0.69
C GLU A 72 4.98 12.02 -0.22
N VAL A 73 4.28 12.59 -1.19
CA VAL A 73 3.71 11.89 -2.33
C VAL A 73 4.86 11.09 -2.95
N VAL A 74 4.82 9.75 -2.85
CA VAL A 74 5.64 8.89 -3.70
C VAL A 74 5.41 9.35 -5.13
N GLU A 75 6.43 9.99 -5.70
CA GLU A 75 6.41 10.33 -7.10
C GLU A 75 6.43 8.98 -7.83
N LEU A 76 5.27 8.55 -8.36
CA LEU A 76 5.20 7.37 -9.22
C LEU A 76 6.18 7.49 -10.41
N ASP A 77 6.60 8.72 -10.74
CA ASP A 77 7.67 9.03 -11.68
C ASP A 77 9.10 8.71 -11.18
N THR A 78 9.30 8.22 -9.96
CA THR A 78 10.59 7.66 -9.51
C THR A 78 10.66 6.16 -9.69
N LEU A 79 9.51 5.49 -9.82
CA LEU A 79 9.43 4.04 -10.00
C LEU A 79 9.80 3.61 -11.42
N THR A 80 10.30 2.38 -11.56
CA THR A 80 10.55 1.79 -12.87
C THR A 80 9.26 1.24 -13.49
N ASN A 81 9.22 1.07 -14.83
CA ASN A 81 8.08 0.43 -15.50
C ASN A 81 7.75 -0.95 -14.92
N LYS A 82 8.76 -1.69 -14.43
CA LYS A 82 8.57 -3.01 -13.82
C LYS A 82 7.86 -2.89 -12.46
N GLU A 83 8.26 -1.93 -11.64
CA GLU A 83 7.61 -1.67 -10.35
C GLU A 83 6.17 -1.16 -10.56
N LEU A 84 5.94 -0.26 -11.51
CA LEU A 84 4.60 0.23 -11.82
C LEU A 84 3.67 -0.89 -12.29
N LYS A 85 4.15 -1.79 -13.15
CA LYS A 85 3.38 -2.96 -13.61
C LYS A 85 3.06 -3.92 -12.48
N ALA A 86 4.04 -4.22 -11.61
CA ALA A 86 3.82 -5.08 -10.45
C ALA A 86 2.76 -4.51 -9.50
N LEU A 87 2.75 -3.19 -9.33
CA LEU A 87 1.71 -2.51 -8.57
C LEU A 87 0.35 -2.65 -9.28
N LEU A 88 0.25 -2.35 -10.58
CA LEU A 88 -1.01 -2.52 -11.33
C LEU A 88 -1.54 -3.97 -11.31
N ASP A 89 -0.67 -4.97 -11.41
CA ASP A 89 -1.03 -6.39 -11.30
C ASP A 89 -1.64 -6.73 -9.94
N GLU A 90 -1.12 -6.17 -8.85
CA GLU A 90 -1.62 -6.37 -7.49
C GLU A 90 -2.95 -5.64 -7.24
N GLU A 91 -3.13 -4.47 -7.84
CA GLU A 91 -4.39 -3.72 -7.86
C GLU A 91 -5.47 -4.40 -8.72
N GLY A 92 -5.08 -5.38 -9.55
CA GLY A 92 -5.96 -5.97 -10.56
C GLY A 92 -6.32 -4.98 -11.68
N ILE A 93 -5.49 -3.96 -11.90
CA ILE A 93 -5.66 -2.97 -12.97
C ILE A 93 -4.99 -3.52 -14.24
N GLU A 94 -5.79 -3.74 -15.28
CA GLU A 94 -5.27 -4.15 -16.58
C GLU A 94 -4.42 -3.05 -17.22
N TYR A 95 -3.29 -3.46 -17.80
CA TYR A 95 -2.38 -2.59 -18.56
C TYR A 95 -1.81 -3.35 -19.77
N ASN A 96 -1.33 -2.63 -20.77
CA ASN A 96 -0.61 -3.24 -21.88
C ASN A 96 0.88 -3.36 -21.55
N ALA A 97 1.49 -4.48 -21.93
CA ALA A 97 2.92 -4.68 -21.76
C ALA A 97 3.78 -3.63 -22.50
N SER A 98 3.23 -3.00 -23.54
CA SER A 98 3.87 -1.93 -24.32
C SER A 98 3.62 -0.53 -23.78
N ASP A 99 2.77 -0.37 -22.76
CA ASP A 99 2.46 0.96 -22.21
C ASP A 99 3.72 1.60 -21.64
N ASP A 100 3.87 2.88 -21.95
CA ASP A 100 4.96 3.70 -21.45
C ASP A 100 4.69 4.10 -19.99
N LYS A 101 5.74 4.58 -19.34
CA LYS A 101 5.70 4.93 -17.92
C LYS A 101 4.55 5.87 -17.56
N LYS A 102 4.28 6.89 -18.37
CA LYS A 102 3.24 7.87 -18.06
C LYS A 102 1.86 7.25 -18.14
N THR A 103 1.65 6.38 -19.12
CA THR A 103 0.40 5.63 -19.29
C THR A 103 0.18 4.70 -18.10
N LEU A 104 1.21 3.96 -17.66
CA LEU A 104 1.14 3.10 -16.48
C LEU A 104 0.82 3.90 -15.20
N ILE A 105 1.44 5.07 -15.01
CA ILE A 105 1.16 5.95 -13.88
C ILE A 105 -0.28 6.48 -13.93
N ALA A 106 -0.78 6.81 -15.12
CA ALA A 106 -2.13 7.34 -15.30
C ALA A 106 -3.25 6.32 -15.01
N LEU A 107 -2.93 5.02 -14.98
CA LEU A 107 -3.86 3.96 -14.63
C LEU A 107 -4.11 3.86 -13.12
N PHE A 108 -3.23 4.40 -12.28
CA PHE A 108 -3.46 4.43 -10.84
C PHE A 108 -4.60 5.40 -10.50
N PRO A 109 -5.53 5.03 -9.60
CA PRO A 109 -6.58 5.92 -9.15
C PRO A 109 -5.97 7.17 -8.52
N LYS A 110 -6.50 8.33 -8.90
CA LYS A 110 -6.07 9.65 -8.40
C LYS A 110 -7.04 10.10 -7.30
N ASP A 111 -7.01 9.47 -6.15
CA ASP A 111 -7.70 9.94 -4.94
C ASP A 111 -6.94 9.56 -3.66
#